data_AF-A0AAW2UQE7-F1
#
_entry.id   AF-A0AAW2UQE7-F1
#
_cell.length_a   1.000
_cell.length_b   1.000
_cell.length_c   1.000
_cell.angle_alpha   90.00
_cell.angle_beta   90.00
_cell.angle_gamma   90.00
#
_symmetry.space_group_name_H-M   'P 1'
#
loop_
_entity.id
_entity.type
_entity.pdbx_description
1 polymer ?
#
loop_
_entity_poly.entity_id
_entity_poly.type
_entity_poly.pdbx_seq_one_letter_code
_entity_poly.pdbx_strand_id
1 'polypeptide(L)'
;METASGKVGGEKFSVKIVTPFEKTKLAAYTLSAISPCMRMYSFISKEIQALLNPDDTEHIYKKWLNSLSSQKFEASASSIEDLLDKLSISLTGEELDVVERLYHRAMKLELEFIWSQPVVQQTIVPFSRIHNSAEDNLIIFCDFDLTCTAIDSSALLAELAIVAATNVSEPSMPSTDIRKTWSNLFEQYVEEYRQCIESIIPSEADVEGLDYEGLCKALEQISDIEKSATSRVVDSTVLKGLNLADIRKAGERLTFQEGCRRFLQDIMESKSSIKEVHVLSYCWSGDLIKSALQSGDEKVLNVHSNDLVYENSISTGGMIRKMDSPMDKLRAFNDIIKCSSNSVKPSTVYIGGSVGDLLCLLEADIGIVIGSSSSLMRLGNRFGISFVPLFPGLVTKHKELAETGSLIHKGPSNVLYTVSNWDEIYAFVLGQ
;
A
#
# COMPACT_ATOMS: atom_id res chain seq x y z
N MET A 1 -47.76 -6.46 13.94
CA MET A 1 -47.79 -7.11 12.61
C MET A 1 -48.68 -6.28 11.70
N GLU A 2 -48.26 -5.06 11.36
CA GLU A 2 -48.95 -4.14 10.43
C GLU A 2 -47.99 -3.53 9.40
N THR A 3 -46.68 -3.60 9.65
CA THR A 3 -45.61 -3.13 8.76
C THR A 3 -45.31 -4.06 7.57
N ALA A 4 -45.91 -5.25 7.51
CA ALA A 4 -45.76 -6.19 6.39
C ALA A 4 -46.82 -6.03 5.28
N SER A 5 -47.77 -5.08 5.41
CA SER A 5 -48.88 -4.87 4.46
C SER A 5 -48.70 -3.68 3.51
N GLY A 6 -47.62 -2.88 3.61
CA GLY A 6 -47.39 -1.75 2.71
C GLY A 6 -48.47 -0.64 2.76
N LYS A 7 -49.29 -0.58 3.82
CA LYS A 7 -50.19 0.55 4.06
C LYS A 7 -49.47 1.62 4.88
N VAL A 8 -48.81 2.54 4.19
CA VAL A 8 -48.38 3.81 4.79
C VAL A 8 -49.63 4.67 4.97
N GLY A 9 -49.98 4.96 6.23
CA GLY A 9 -51.00 5.95 6.56
C GLY A 9 -50.63 7.28 5.90
N GLY A 10 -51.49 7.73 4.99
CA GLY A 10 -51.22 8.90 4.15
C GLY A 10 -51.31 10.21 4.92
N GLU A 11 -50.30 10.54 5.71
CA GLU A 11 -49.98 11.94 5.97
C GLU A 11 -49.22 12.49 4.76
N LYS A 12 -49.97 13.18 3.89
CA LYS A 12 -49.40 13.92 2.76
C LYS A 12 -48.59 15.09 3.31
N PHE A 13 -47.28 14.92 3.42
CA PHE A 13 -46.35 16.05 3.43
C PHE A 13 -46.46 16.76 2.07
N SER A 14 -47.23 17.83 2.00
CA SER A 14 -47.40 18.61 0.77
C SER A 14 -46.17 19.50 0.54
N VAL A 15 -45.09 18.92 0.03
CA VAL A 15 -44.05 19.72 -0.62
C VAL A 15 -44.64 20.19 -1.95
N LYS A 16 -44.95 21.48 -2.08
CA LYS A 16 -45.39 22.09 -3.34
C LYS A 16 -44.19 22.05 -4.32
N ILE A 17 -44.13 21.00 -5.14
CA ILE A 17 -43.23 20.92 -6.28
C ILE A 17 -43.91 21.66 -7.44
N VAL A 18 -43.37 22.82 -7.80
CA VAL A 18 -44.02 23.85 -8.63
C VAL A 18 -43.66 23.69 -10.11
N THR A 19 -42.53 23.07 -10.47
CA THR A 19 -42.10 22.95 -11.88
C THR A 19 -41.60 21.55 -12.29
N PRO A 20 -41.65 21.17 -13.60
CA PRO A 20 -41.02 19.96 -14.11
C PRO A 20 -39.51 19.88 -13.81
N PHE A 21 -38.84 21.03 -13.78
CA PHE A 21 -37.44 21.14 -13.41
C PHE A 21 -37.20 20.73 -11.95
N GLU A 22 -38.03 21.19 -11.02
CA GLU A 22 -37.96 20.78 -9.61
C GLU A 22 -38.25 19.28 -9.42
N LYS A 23 -39.07 18.67 -10.28
CA LYS A 23 -39.28 17.21 -10.28
C LYS A 23 -38.02 16.46 -10.71
N THR A 24 -37.34 16.91 -11.75
CA THR A 24 -36.07 16.33 -12.21
C THR A 24 -35.00 16.42 -11.12
N LYS A 25 -34.88 17.59 -10.48
CA LYS A 25 -33.95 17.81 -9.37
C LYS A 25 -34.21 16.90 -8.19
N LEU A 26 -35.46 16.81 -7.73
CA LEU A 26 -35.84 15.93 -6.62
C LEU A 26 -35.57 14.45 -6.95
N ALA A 27 -35.83 14.03 -8.19
CA ALA A 27 -35.55 12.68 -8.64
C ALA A 27 -34.04 12.39 -8.63
N ALA A 28 -33.21 13.30 -9.13
CA ALA A 28 -31.75 13.17 -9.11
C ALA A 28 -31.23 13.03 -7.66
N TYR A 29 -31.70 13.88 -6.75
CA TYR A 29 -31.30 13.83 -5.34
C TYR A 29 -31.73 12.52 -4.68
N THR A 30 -32.94 12.06 -4.96
CA THR A 30 -33.46 10.79 -4.43
C THR A 30 -32.62 9.61 -4.92
N LEU A 31 -32.35 9.54 -6.23
CA LEU A 31 -31.52 8.46 -6.79
C LEU A 31 -30.09 8.52 -6.25
N SER A 32 -29.49 9.70 -6.14
CA SER A 32 -28.14 9.85 -5.58
C SER A 32 -28.00 9.27 -4.17
N ALA A 33 -29.05 9.31 -3.35
CA ALA A 33 -29.06 8.73 -2.01
C ALA A 33 -29.32 7.21 -1.99
N ILE A 34 -29.93 6.64 -3.04
CA ILE A 34 -30.32 5.22 -3.10
C ILE A 34 -29.29 4.39 -3.89
N SER A 35 -28.71 4.95 -4.95
CA SER A 35 -27.75 4.25 -5.82
C SER A 35 -26.58 3.60 -5.05
N PRO A 36 -25.95 4.27 -4.06
CA PRO A 36 -24.83 3.69 -3.30
C PRO A 36 -25.17 2.35 -2.67
N CYS A 37 -26.34 2.24 -2.06
CA CYS A 37 -26.81 1.05 -1.37
C CYS A 37 -26.85 -0.15 -2.33
N MET A 38 -27.51 -0.01 -3.48
CA MET A 38 -27.62 -1.10 -4.46
C MET A 38 -26.27 -1.48 -5.06
N ARG A 39 -25.45 -0.50 -5.41
CA ARG A 39 -24.10 -0.74 -5.95
C ARG A 39 -23.24 -1.49 -4.94
N MET A 40 -23.25 -1.05 -3.68
CA MET A 40 -22.49 -1.67 -2.59
C MET A 40 -22.94 -3.10 -2.31
N TYR A 41 -24.25 -3.37 -2.21
CA TYR A 41 -24.74 -4.74 -1.98
C TYR A 41 -24.44 -5.68 -3.16
N SER A 42 -24.51 -5.18 -4.40
CA SER A 42 -24.11 -5.97 -5.58
C SER A 42 -22.63 -6.34 -5.49
N PHE A 43 -21.77 -5.37 -5.18
CA PHE A 43 -20.33 -5.56 -5.03
C PHE A 43 -19.99 -6.55 -3.92
N ILE A 44 -20.40 -6.27 -2.67
CA ILE A 44 -20.09 -7.10 -1.50
C ILE A 44 -20.61 -8.53 -1.69
N SER A 45 -21.80 -8.71 -2.26
CA SER A 45 -22.36 -10.05 -2.44
C SER A 45 -21.58 -10.88 -3.46
N LYS A 46 -21.03 -10.25 -4.52
CA LYS A 46 -20.15 -10.93 -5.49
C LYS A 46 -18.81 -11.29 -4.87
N GLU A 47 -18.22 -10.38 -4.09
CA GLU A 47 -16.98 -10.64 -3.35
C GLU A 47 -17.14 -11.81 -2.38
N ILE A 48 -18.22 -11.83 -1.59
CA ILE A 48 -18.52 -12.97 -0.69
C ILE A 48 -18.74 -14.25 -1.50
N GLN A 49 -19.52 -14.20 -2.59
CA GLN A 49 -19.80 -15.39 -3.39
C GLN A 49 -18.55 -15.99 -4.02
N ALA A 50 -17.58 -15.17 -4.43
CA ALA A 50 -16.30 -15.63 -4.96
C ALA A 50 -15.45 -16.42 -3.95
N LEU A 51 -15.72 -16.26 -2.65
CA LEU A 51 -14.99 -16.90 -1.55
C LEU A 51 -15.68 -18.15 -0.97
N LEU A 52 -16.92 -18.41 -1.37
CA LEU A 52 -17.71 -19.54 -0.91
C LEU A 52 -17.42 -20.79 -1.76
N ASN A 53 -17.52 -21.96 -1.14
CA ASN A 53 -17.46 -23.23 -1.86
C ASN A 53 -18.70 -23.36 -2.77
N PRO A 54 -18.55 -23.53 -4.10
CA PRO A 54 -19.69 -23.69 -5.01
C PRO A 54 -20.60 -24.87 -4.64
N ASP A 55 -20.02 -25.92 -4.05
CA ASP A 55 -20.71 -27.15 -3.69
C ASP A 55 -21.43 -27.05 -2.33
N ASP A 56 -21.22 -25.97 -1.58
CA ASP A 56 -21.97 -25.72 -0.35
C ASP A 56 -23.42 -25.31 -0.71
N THR A 57 -24.32 -26.27 -0.57
CA THR A 57 -25.74 -26.10 -0.86
C THR A 57 -26.57 -25.64 0.34
N GLU A 58 -26.00 -25.64 1.55
CA GLU A 58 -26.73 -25.44 2.80
C GLU A 58 -26.48 -24.09 3.46
N HIS A 59 -25.59 -23.25 2.90
CA HIS A 59 -25.30 -21.93 3.47
C HIS A 59 -26.57 -21.07 3.69
N ILE A 60 -26.80 -20.65 4.94
CA ILE A 60 -28.05 -20.00 5.37
C ILE A 60 -28.36 -18.69 4.63
N TYR A 61 -27.34 -18.00 4.11
CA TYR A 61 -27.48 -16.76 3.34
C TYR A 61 -27.49 -16.96 1.82
N LYS A 62 -27.42 -18.20 1.32
CA LYS A 62 -27.27 -18.51 -0.12
C LYS A 62 -28.31 -17.84 -1.00
N LYS A 63 -29.58 -17.83 -0.58
CA LYS A 63 -30.68 -17.20 -1.33
C LYS A 63 -30.47 -15.69 -1.49
N TRP A 64 -30.02 -15.03 -0.43
CA TRP A 64 -29.75 -13.58 -0.45
C TRP A 64 -28.56 -13.27 -1.34
N LEU A 65 -27.44 -13.97 -1.15
CA LEU A 65 -26.22 -13.79 -1.94
C LEU A 65 -26.50 -13.99 -3.43
N ASN A 66 -27.15 -15.11 -3.81
CA ASN A 66 -27.52 -15.37 -5.21
C ASN A 66 -28.43 -14.29 -5.81
N SER A 67 -29.32 -13.69 -5.01
CA SER A 67 -30.20 -12.63 -5.48
C SER A 67 -29.41 -11.34 -5.73
N LEU A 68 -28.58 -10.92 -4.77
CA LEU A 68 -27.84 -9.67 -4.80
C LEU A 68 -26.65 -9.70 -5.79
N SER A 69 -26.03 -10.87 -6.00
CA SER A 69 -24.97 -11.06 -6.98
C SER A 69 -25.47 -11.33 -8.41
N SER A 70 -26.78 -11.50 -8.59
CA SER A 70 -27.37 -11.85 -9.89
C SER A 70 -27.17 -10.74 -10.93
N GLN A 71 -27.08 -11.14 -12.21
CA GLN A 71 -27.06 -10.20 -13.33
C GLN A 71 -28.31 -9.31 -13.38
N LYS A 72 -29.45 -9.80 -12.86
CA LYS A 72 -30.69 -9.02 -12.76
C LYS A 72 -30.55 -7.87 -11.74
N PHE A 73 -29.94 -8.14 -10.60
CA PHE A 73 -29.70 -7.11 -9.57
C PHE A 73 -28.66 -6.09 -10.07
N GLU A 74 -27.58 -6.56 -10.69
CA GLU A 74 -26.59 -5.71 -11.35
C GLU A 74 -27.22 -4.79 -12.38
N ALA A 75 -28.06 -5.32 -13.29
CA ALA A 75 -28.75 -4.51 -14.29
C ALA A 75 -29.70 -3.48 -13.66
N SER A 76 -30.28 -3.78 -12.50
CA SER A 76 -31.14 -2.84 -11.77
C SER A 76 -30.31 -1.71 -11.14
N ALA A 77 -29.14 -2.04 -10.56
CA ALA A 77 -28.21 -1.04 -10.03
C ALA A 77 -27.68 -0.12 -11.14
N SER A 78 -27.22 -0.70 -12.26
CA SER A 78 -26.77 0.07 -13.43
C SER A 78 -27.88 0.95 -14.02
N SER A 79 -29.12 0.45 -14.10
CA SER A 79 -30.23 1.25 -14.61
C SER A 79 -30.53 2.48 -13.74
N ILE A 80 -30.30 2.39 -12.43
CA ILE A 80 -30.49 3.51 -11.50
C ILE A 80 -29.37 4.54 -11.66
N GLU A 81 -28.13 4.09 -11.83
CA GLU A 81 -26.98 4.95 -12.10
C GLU A 81 -27.11 5.66 -13.45
N ASP A 82 -27.46 4.93 -14.51
CA ASP A 82 -27.73 5.49 -15.83
C ASP A 82 -28.83 6.57 -15.81
N LEU A 83 -29.85 6.37 -14.96
CA LEU A 83 -30.93 7.34 -14.79
C LEU A 83 -30.44 8.56 -14.01
N LEU A 84 -29.64 8.36 -12.96
CA LEU A 84 -29.02 9.45 -12.21
C LEU A 84 -28.14 10.31 -13.13
N ASP A 85 -27.32 9.70 -13.98
CA ASP A 85 -26.48 10.40 -14.95
C ASP A 85 -27.32 11.25 -15.92
N LYS A 86 -28.38 10.66 -16.47
CA LYS A 86 -29.30 11.38 -17.38
C LYS A 86 -29.98 12.56 -16.72
N LEU A 87 -30.43 12.41 -15.47
CA LEU A 87 -31.06 13.51 -14.73
C LEU A 87 -30.05 14.61 -14.40
N SER A 88 -28.79 14.23 -14.16
CA SER A 88 -27.69 15.13 -13.81
C SER A 88 -27.28 16.07 -14.95
N ILE A 89 -27.48 15.68 -16.23
CA ILE A 89 -27.18 16.53 -17.41
C ILE A 89 -27.86 17.91 -17.34
N SER A 90 -29.05 17.97 -16.74
CA SER A 90 -29.85 19.21 -16.67
C SER A 90 -29.57 20.07 -15.44
N LEU A 91 -28.69 19.61 -14.54
CA LEU A 91 -28.41 20.28 -13.28
C LEU A 91 -27.30 21.33 -13.43
N THR A 92 -27.37 22.35 -12.60
CA THR A 92 -26.29 23.34 -12.43
C THR A 92 -25.14 22.75 -11.60
N GLY A 93 -23.97 23.40 -11.61
CA GLY A 93 -22.82 22.96 -10.80
C GLY A 93 -23.14 22.82 -9.31
N GLU A 94 -23.80 23.82 -8.72
CA GLU A 94 -24.20 23.77 -7.30
C GLU A 94 -25.15 22.60 -7.00
N GLU A 95 -25.99 22.21 -7.97
CA GLU A 95 -26.92 21.10 -7.83
C GLU A 95 -26.23 19.75 -7.99
N LEU A 96 -25.22 19.65 -8.86
CA LEU A 96 -24.34 18.48 -8.97
C LEU A 96 -23.55 18.28 -7.68
N ASP A 97 -23.06 19.36 -7.04
CA ASP A 97 -22.38 19.26 -5.74
C ASP A 97 -23.32 18.67 -4.66
N VAL A 98 -24.63 18.95 -4.74
CA VAL A 98 -25.62 18.33 -3.83
C VAL A 98 -25.76 16.84 -4.12
N VAL A 99 -25.88 16.43 -5.39
CA VAL A 99 -25.93 15.02 -5.82
C VAL A 99 -24.71 14.27 -5.29
N GLU A 100 -23.52 14.83 -5.49
CA GLU A 100 -22.27 14.25 -5.03
C GLU A 100 -22.24 14.10 -3.50
N ARG A 101 -22.61 15.14 -2.75
CA ARG A 101 -22.65 15.07 -1.28
C ARG A 101 -23.65 14.04 -0.78
N LEU A 102 -24.82 13.93 -1.40
CA LEU A 102 -25.84 12.95 -1.02
C LEU A 102 -25.36 11.52 -1.28
N TYR A 103 -24.75 11.27 -2.44
CA TYR A 103 -24.17 9.97 -2.78
C TYR A 103 -23.09 9.55 -1.79
N HIS A 104 -22.11 10.42 -1.53
CA HIS A 104 -21.03 10.14 -0.58
C HIS A 104 -21.55 9.93 0.84
N ARG A 105 -22.53 10.75 1.28
CA ARG A 105 -23.12 10.59 2.62
C ARG A 105 -23.88 9.28 2.75
N ALA A 106 -24.65 8.88 1.74
CA ALA A 106 -25.34 7.61 1.74
C ALA A 106 -24.36 6.43 1.76
N MET A 107 -23.31 6.44 0.93
CA MET A 107 -22.25 5.42 0.96
C MET A 107 -21.60 5.31 2.34
N LYS A 108 -21.23 6.46 2.94
CA LYS A 108 -20.63 6.49 4.27
C LYS A 108 -21.55 5.93 5.35
N LEU A 109 -22.84 6.26 5.33
CA LEU A 109 -23.81 5.75 6.29
C LEU A 109 -24.02 4.24 6.16
N GLU A 110 -24.05 3.72 4.93
CA GLU A 110 -24.14 2.28 4.66
C GLU A 110 -22.90 1.53 5.18
N LEU A 111 -21.70 2.07 4.95
CA LEU A 111 -20.46 1.52 5.50
C LEU A 111 -20.45 1.57 7.03
N GLU A 112 -20.81 2.70 7.64
CA GLU A 112 -20.93 2.86 9.10
C GLU A 112 -21.93 1.84 9.69
N PHE A 113 -23.04 1.58 9.00
CA PHE A 113 -24.02 0.59 9.42
C PHE A 113 -23.43 -0.83 9.44
N ILE A 114 -22.74 -1.25 8.37
CA ILE A 114 -22.07 -2.56 8.31
C ILE A 114 -20.96 -2.65 9.36
N TRP A 115 -20.15 -1.60 9.50
CA TRP A 115 -19.05 -1.55 10.44
C TRP A 115 -19.50 -1.63 11.90
N SER A 116 -20.69 -1.09 12.21
CA SER A 116 -21.26 -1.13 13.56
C SER A 116 -21.76 -2.51 13.99
N GLN A 117 -21.82 -3.50 13.09
CA GLN A 117 -22.30 -4.83 13.42
C GLN A 117 -21.30 -5.56 14.33
N PRO A 118 -21.74 -6.19 15.43
CA PRO A 118 -20.84 -6.88 16.33
C PRO A 118 -20.28 -8.15 15.68
N VAL A 119 -18.96 -8.28 15.69
CA VAL A 119 -18.27 -9.52 15.32
C VAL A 119 -17.87 -10.25 16.60
N VAL A 120 -18.55 -11.36 16.90
CA VAL A 120 -18.39 -12.11 18.16
C VAL A 120 -17.21 -13.09 18.10
N GLN A 121 -16.78 -13.45 16.89
CA GLN A 121 -15.65 -14.37 16.66
C GLN A 121 -14.32 -13.62 16.64
N GLN A 122 -13.23 -14.30 17.02
CA GLN A 122 -11.88 -13.76 16.90
C GLN A 122 -11.53 -13.55 15.42
N THR A 123 -11.17 -12.33 15.02
CA THR A 123 -10.81 -11.98 13.65
C THR A 123 -9.31 -11.69 13.51
N ILE A 124 -8.82 -11.78 12.28
CA ILE A 124 -7.44 -11.38 11.92
C ILE A 124 -7.33 -9.89 11.54
N VAL A 125 -8.47 -9.22 11.47
CA VAL A 125 -8.59 -7.80 11.14
C VAL A 125 -9.32 -7.11 12.30
N PRO A 126 -8.76 -6.04 12.90
CA PRO A 126 -7.47 -5.44 12.57
C PRO A 126 -6.28 -6.28 13.06
N PHE A 127 -5.24 -6.43 12.23
CA PHE A 127 -4.06 -7.23 12.56
C PHE A 127 -3.34 -6.71 13.81
N SER A 128 -3.38 -5.39 14.02
CA SER A 128 -2.83 -4.75 15.22
C SER A 128 -3.41 -5.30 16.53
N ARG A 129 -4.65 -5.82 16.55
CA ARG A 129 -5.32 -6.26 17.80
C ARG A 129 -5.41 -7.77 17.97
N ILE A 130 -4.78 -8.56 17.09
CA ILE A 130 -4.92 -10.03 17.08
C ILE A 130 -4.60 -10.68 18.42
N HIS A 131 -3.59 -10.18 19.13
CA HIS A 131 -3.07 -10.86 20.31
C HIS A 131 -3.79 -10.50 21.63
N ASN A 132 -4.68 -9.50 21.68
CA ASN A 132 -5.52 -9.10 22.84
C ASN A 132 -4.80 -9.08 24.21
N SER A 133 -3.47 -9.08 24.23
CA SER A 133 -2.64 -9.20 25.42
C SER A 133 -2.04 -7.84 25.74
N ALA A 134 -1.83 -7.55 27.01
CA ALA A 134 -1.26 -6.28 27.49
C ALA A 134 0.18 -5.98 26.99
N GLU A 135 0.80 -6.91 26.25
CA GLU A 135 2.10 -6.76 25.60
C GLU A 135 1.94 -6.75 24.08
N ASP A 136 1.48 -5.61 23.61
CA ASP A 136 1.43 -5.20 22.23
C ASP A 136 2.81 -5.27 21.54
N ASN A 137 2.94 -6.10 20.50
CA ASN A 137 4.24 -6.49 19.91
C ASN A 137 4.25 -6.49 18.36
N LEU A 138 3.43 -5.68 17.70
CA LEU A 138 3.46 -5.57 16.23
C LEU A 138 4.60 -4.62 15.78
N ILE A 139 5.46 -5.11 14.87
CA ILE A 139 6.48 -4.32 14.19
C ILE A 139 6.13 -4.23 12.70
N ILE A 140 6.07 -3.02 12.18
CA ILE A 140 5.81 -2.78 10.75
C ILE A 140 7.11 -2.36 10.08
N PHE A 141 7.42 -3.00 8.97
CA PHE A 141 8.52 -2.64 8.09
C PHE A 141 7.94 -2.15 6.78
N CYS A 142 8.53 -1.09 6.23
CA CYS A 142 8.21 -0.67 4.87
C CYS A 142 9.45 -0.28 4.08
N ASP A 143 9.41 -0.57 2.79
CA ASP A 143 10.26 0.10 1.82
C ASP A 143 9.79 1.54 1.58
N PHE A 144 10.67 2.39 1.04
CA PHE A 144 10.39 3.81 0.84
C PHE A 144 10.05 4.14 -0.61
N ASP A 145 10.98 3.89 -1.54
CA ASP A 145 10.89 4.34 -2.92
C ASP A 145 9.83 3.55 -3.68
N LEU A 146 8.89 4.26 -4.32
CA LEU A 146 7.75 3.71 -5.07
C LEU A 146 6.75 2.88 -4.23
N THR A 147 7.12 2.51 -2.99
CA THR A 147 6.28 1.88 -1.97
C THR A 147 5.52 2.93 -1.17
N CYS A 148 6.24 3.83 -0.49
CA CYS A 148 5.67 4.96 0.25
C CYS A 148 5.54 6.20 -0.64
N THR A 149 6.55 6.47 -1.47
CA THR A 149 6.62 7.67 -2.31
C THR A 149 6.07 7.42 -3.70
N ALA A 150 5.54 8.46 -4.34
CA ALA A 150 5.09 8.38 -5.73
C ALA A 150 6.25 8.46 -6.74
N ILE A 151 7.43 8.91 -6.28
CA ILE A 151 8.63 9.09 -7.09
C ILE A 151 9.84 8.43 -6.43
N ASP A 152 10.80 8.03 -7.25
CA ASP A 152 12.07 7.48 -6.81
C ASP A 152 12.99 8.57 -6.22
N SER A 153 13.54 8.32 -5.03
CA SER A 153 14.38 9.26 -4.30
C SER A 153 15.72 9.54 -4.99
N SER A 154 16.26 8.59 -5.75
CA SER A 154 17.52 8.77 -6.47
C SER A 154 17.36 9.81 -7.60
N ALA A 155 16.22 9.77 -8.31
CA ALA A 155 15.88 10.76 -9.32
C ALA A 155 15.69 12.16 -8.72
N LEU A 156 15.06 12.25 -7.55
CA LEU A 156 14.92 13.52 -6.83
C LEU A 156 16.28 14.09 -6.41
N LEU A 157 17.16 13.26 -5.84
CA LEU A 157 18.50 13.69 -5.43
C LEU A 157 19.34 14.17 -6.63
N ALA A 158 19.21 13.51 -7.78
CA ALA A 158 19.87 13.93 -9.01
C ALA A 158 19.37 15.31 -9.49
N GLU A 159 18.06 15.55 -9.48
CA GLU A 159 17.51 16.86 -9.86
C GLU A 159 17.93 17.96 -8.86
N LEU A 160 17.98 17.67 -7.56
CA LEU A 160 18.52 18.60 -6.57
C LEU A 160 19.99 18.94 -6.86
N ALA A 161 20.79 17.97 -7.32
CA ALA A 161 22.20 18.20 -7.63
C ALA A 161 22.36 19.12 -8.86
N ILE A 162 21.51 18.94 -9.88
CA ILE A 162 21.46 19.80 -11.06
C ILE A 162 21.08 21.23 -10.68
N VAL A 163 20.08 21.41 -9.81
CA VAL A 163 19.65 22.72 -9.32
C VAL A 163 20.75 23.38 -8.50
N ALA A 164 21.38 22.63 -7.59
CA ALA A 164 22.48 23.13 -6.77
C ALA A 164 23.65 23.66 -7.62
N ALA A 165 24.05 22.92 -8.65
CA ALA A 165 25.13 23.34 -9.56
C ALA A 165 24.77 24.58 -10.40
N THR A 166 23.49 24.87 -10.62
CA THR A 166 23.04 26.07 -11.35
C THR A 166 23.09 27.33 -10.47
N ASN A 167 22.97 27.17 -9.15
CA ASN A 167 22.90 28.28 -8.20
C ASN A 167 24.29 28.74 -7.68
N VAL A 168 25.37 28.09 -8.10
CA VAL A 168 26.74 28.38 -7.68
C VAL A 168 27.54 28.94 -8.86
N SER A 169 28.32 30.01 -8.62
CA SER A 169 29.09 30.67 -9.68
C SER A 169 30.22 29.80 -10.25
N GLU A 170 30.85 28.98 -9.42
CA GLU A 170 31.89 28.01 -9.80
C GLU A 170 31.58 26.64 -9.20
N PRO A 171 30.68 25.85 -9.81
CA PRO A 171 30.34 24.52 -9.32
C PRO A 171 31.50 23.55 -9.60
N SER A 172 31.62 22.50 -8.79
CA SER A 172 32.62 21.44 -9.02
C SER A 172 32.36 20.66 -10.32
N MET A 173 31.10 20.62 -10.77
CA MET A 173 30.67 20.06 -12.04
C MET A 173 29.55 20.94 -12.62
N PRO A 174 29.60 21.32 -13.91
CA PRO A 174 28.51 22.04 -14.57
C PRO A 174 27.19 21.24 -14.54
N SER A 175 26.05 21.92 -14.45
CA SER A 175 24.73 21.27 -14.37
C SER A 175 24.39 20.41 -15.59
N THR A 176 24.89 20.76 -16.78
CA THR A 176 24.78 19.95 -18.00
C THR A 176 25.54 18.63 -17.90
N ASP A 177 26.69 18.65 -17.25
CA ASP A 177 27.55 17.48 -17.08
C ASP A 177 26.97 16.55 -16.00
N ILE A 178 26.40 17.11 -14.93
CA ILE A 178 25.62 16.36 -13.92
C ILE A 178 24.46 15.63 -14.59
N ARG A 179 23.65 16.32 -15.40
CA ARG A 179 22.50 15.72 -16.09
C ARG A 179 22.94 14.56 -17.00
N LYS A 180 23.97 14.77 -17.82
CA LYS A 180 24.50 13.73 -18.71
C LYS A 180 25.06 12.54 -17.94
N THR A 181 25.80 12.81 -16.86
CA THR A 181 26.40 11.77 -16.01
C THR A 181 25.32 10.93 -15.35
N TRP A 182 24.30 11.57 -14.76
CA TRP A 182 23.14 10.89 -14.18
C TRP A 182 22.41 10.02 -15.21
N SER A 183 22.11 10.56 -16.40
CA SER A 183 21.48 9.79 -17.47
C SER A 183 22.29 8.54 -17.84
N ASN A 184 23.61 8.66 -18.01
CA ASN A 184 24.47 7.52 -18.32
C ASN A 184 24.49 6.48 -17.18
N LEU A 185 24.58 6.92 -15.92
CA LEU A 185 24.57 6.04 -14.76
C LEU A 185 23.25 5.27 -14.65
N PHE A 186 22.13 5.96 -14.85
CA PHE A 186 20.79 5.38 -14.81
C PHE A 186 20.57 4.38 -15.95
N GLU A 187 20.91 4.75 -17.20
CA GLU A 187 20.80 3.85 -18.36
C GLU A 187 21.65 2.58 -18.17
N GLN A 188 22.87 2.73 -17.68
CA GLN A 188 23.75 1.60 -17.38
C GLN A 188 23.15 0.70 -16.29
N TYR A 189 22.61 1.28 -15.20
CA TYR A 189 21.97 0.52 -14.14
C TYR A 189 20.76 -0.27 -14.66
N VAL A 190 19.86 0.38 -15.40
CA VAL A 190 18.67 -0.27 -15.96
C VAL A 190 19.06 -1.46 -16.84
N GLU A 191 20.08 -1.29 -17.69
CA GLU A 191 20.53 -2.36 -18.58
C GLU A 191 21.20 -3.51 -17.83
N GLU A 192 22.11 -3.23 -16.89
CA GLU A 192 22.76 -4.25 -16.06
C GLU A 192 21.74 -5.02 -15.21
N TYR A 193 20.78 -4.31 -14.61
CA TYR A 193 19.72 -4.91 -13.81
C TYR A 193 18.82 -5.80 -14.68
N ARG A 194 18.41 -5.33 -15.86
CA ARG A 194 17.62 -6.11 -16.82
C ARG A 194 18.34 -7.39 -17.23
N GLN A 195 19.61 -7.29 -17.62
CA GLN A 195 20.44 -8.44 -17.98
C GLN A 195 20.61 -9.42 -16.81
N CYS A 196 20.78 -8.91 -15.59
CA CYS A 196 20.86 -9.74 -14.39
C CYS A 196 19.55 -10.53 -14.19
N ILE A 197 18.40 -9.85 -14.21
CA ILE A 197 17.08 -10.50 -14.09
C ILE A 197 16.86 -11.54 -15.20
N GLU A 198 17.24 -11.25 -16.44
CA GLU A 198 17.09 -12.20 -17.56
C GLU A 198 18.03 -13.41 -17.46
N SER A 199 19.26 -13.21 -16.98
CA SER A 199 20.20 -14.31 -16.75
C SER A 199 19.82 -15.17 -15.56
N ILE A 200 19.17 -14.56 -14.56
CA ILE A 200 18.56 -15.29 -13.46
C ILE A 200 17.39 -16.07 -14.01
N ILE A 201 16.49 -15.53 -14.84
CA ILE A 201 15.24 -16.17 -15.28
C ILE A 201 15.31 -16.82 -16.70
N PRO A 202 16.12 -17.88 -16.97
CA PRO A 202 15.97 -18.68 -18.19
C PRO A 202 14.94 -19.83 -18.01
N SER A 203 14.34 -20.22 -19.16
CA SER A 203 13.11 -20.99 -19.42
C SER A 203 12.49 -21.87 -18.33
N GLU A 204 11.16 -21.67 -18.18
CA GLU A 204 10.10 -22.54 -17.63
C GLU A 204 10.54 -23.90 -17.06
N ALA A 205 10.96 -23.89 -15.81
CA ALA A 205 10.82 -25.05 -14.95
C ALA A 205 9.89 -24.62 -13.82
N ASP A 206 8.70 -25.21 -13.76
CA ASP A 206 7.81 -25.07 -12.61
C ASP A 206 8.52 -25.72 -11.42
N VAL A 207 8.92 -24.91 -10.45
CA VAL A 207 9.45 -25.41 -9.20
C VAL A 207 8.27 -25.79 -8.30
N GLU A 208 8.24 -27.04 -7.86
CA GLU A 208 7.24 -27.52 -6.92
C GLU A 208 7.62 -27.04 -5.50
N GLY A 209 6.98 -25.96 -5.04
CA GLY A 209 7.24 -25.36 -3.72
C GLY A 209 8.28 -24.22 -3.74
N LEU A 210 8.54 -23.65 -2.56
CA LEU A 210 9.42 -22.49 -2.38
C LEU A 210 10.90 -22.89 -2.46
N ASP A 211 11.62 -22.44 -3.49
CA ASP A 211 13.08 -22.53 -3.58
C ASP A 211 13.74 -21.29 -2.96
N TYR A 212 13.71 -21.22 -1.64
CA TYR A 212 14.25 -20.09 -0.88
C TYR A 212 15.77 -19.98 -1.02
N GLU A 213 16.51 -21.10 -1.06
CA GLU A 213 17.97 -21.07 -1.19
C GLU A 213 18.40 -20.59 -2.58
N GLY A 214 17.71 -21.03 -3.64
CA GLY A 214 17.92 -20.53 -4.99
C GLY A 214 17.59 -19.04 -5.12
N LEU A 215 16.52 -18.59 -4.47
CA LEU A 215 16.16 -17.17 -4.41
C LEU A 215 17.28 -16.34 -3.74
N CYS A 216 17.81 -16.79 -2.60
CA CYS A 216 18.94 -16.11 -1.95
C CYS A 216 20.14 -15.96 -2.89
N LYS A 217 20.55 -17.03 -3.59
CA LYS A 217 21.66 -16.99 -4.55
C LYS A 217 21.40 -16.06 -5.74
N ALA A 218 20.14 -15.95 -6.17
CA ALA A 218 19.76 -15.01 -7.21
C ALA A 218 19.85 -13.55 -6.72
N LEU A 219 19.37 -13.28 -5.50
CA LEU A 219 19.41 -11.95 -4.91
C LEU A 219 20.83 -11.51 -4.48
N GLU A 220 21.75 -12.45 -4.27
CA GLU A 220 23.18 -12.16 -4.17
C GLU A 220 23.74 -11.59 -5.47
N GLN A 221 23.36 -12.12 -6.64
CA GLN A 221 23.78 -11.55 -7.93
C GLN A 221 23.23 -10.13 -8.14
N ILE A 222 21.96 -9.91 -7.76
CA ILE A 222 21.37 -8.56 -7.80
C ILE A 222 22.08 -7.63 -6.82
N SER A 223 22.48 -8.13 -5.64
CA SER A 223 23.25 -7.35 -4.66
C SER A 223 24.53 -6.76 -5.25
N ASP A 224 25.22 -7.49 -6.13
CA ASP A 224 26.45 -7.00 -6.77
C ASP A 224 26.16 -5.84 -7.73
N ILE A 225 25.05 -5.90 -8.47
CA ILE A 225 24.60 -4.82 -9.36
C ILE A 225 24.25 -3.57 -8.56
N GLU A 226 23.44 -3.69 -7.51
CA GLU A 226 23.03 -2.57 -6.66
C GLU A 226 24.23 -1.88 -5.99
N LYS A 227 25.17 -2.68 -5.47
CA LYS A 227 26.40 -2.18 -4.88
C LYS A 227 27.31 -1.52 -5.90
N SER A 228 27.41 -2.08 -7.11
CA SER A 228 28.21 -1.49 -8.20
C SER A 228 27.61 -0.16 -8.65
N ALA A 229 26.30 -0.09 -8.83
CA ALA A 229 25.58 1.14 -9.19
C ALA A 229 25.80 2.25 -8.17
N THR A 230 25.66 1.95 -6.88
CA THR A 230 25.94 2.91 -5.80
C THR A 230 27.41 3.36 -5.81
N SER A 231 28.36 2.45 -6.08
CA SER A 231 29.78 2.81 -6.19
C SER A 231 30.03 3.80 -7.33
N ARG A 232 29.43 3.57 -8.51
CA ARG A 232 29.58 4.48 -9.66
C ARG A 232 29.02 5.87 -9.38
N VAL A 233 27.92 5.97 -8.63
CA VAL A 233 27.35 7.26 -8.21
C VAL A 233 28.31 8.01 -7.30
N VAL A 234 28.89 7.32 -6.31
CA VAL A 234 29.91 7.91 -5.42
C VAL A 234 31.14 8.35 -6.21
N ASP A 235 31.67 7.48 -7.08
CA ASP A 235 32.88 7.75 -7.87
C ASP A 235 32.68 8.91 -8.87
N SER A 236 31.48 9.05 -9.41
CA SER A 236 31.14 10.15 -10.32
C SER A 236 31.08 11.51 -9.62
N THR A 237 30.95 11.52 -8.28
CA THR A 237 30.72 12.71 -7.45
C THR A 237 29.48 13.52 -7.85
N VAL A 238 28.53 12.93 -8.57
CA VAL A 238 27.33 13.60 -9.10
C VAL A 238 26.46 14.23 -8.01
N LEU A 239 26.53 13.73 -6.77
CA LEU A 239 25.81 14.23 -5.60
C LEU A 239 26.63 15.19 -4.72
N LYS A 240 27.84 15.56 -5.13
CA LYS A 240 28.67 16.55 -4.43
C LYS A 240 28.07 17.94 -4.57
N GLY A 241 28.12 18.74 -3.51
CA GLY A 241 27.61 20.10 -3.50
C GLY A 241 26.15 20.24 -3.06
N LEU A 242 25.43 19.13 -2.85
CA LEU A 242 24.07 19.16 -2.31
C LEU A 242 24.03 19.74 -0.90
N ASN A 243 23.14 20.69 -0.66
CA ASN A 243 22.93 21.28 0.66
C ASN A 243 21.93 20.44 1.46
N LEU A 244 22.27 20.14 2.72
CA LEU A 244 21.42 19.37 3.63
C LEU A 244 20.04 20.02 3.86
N ALA A 245 19.96 21.34 3.93
CA ALA A 245 18.70 22.07 4.09
C ALA A 245 17.80 21.93 2.87
N ASP A 246 18.37 21.93 1.66
CA ASP A 246 17.61 21.72 0.42
C ASP A 246 17.09 20.28 0.32
N ILE A 247 17.88 19.29 0.74
CA ILE A 247 17.43 17.90 0.86
C ILE A 247 16.24 17.78 1.82
N ARG A 248 16.33 18.39 3.00
CA ARG A 248 15.23 18.34 3.99
C ARG A 248 13.96 19.00 3.46
N LYS A 249 14.10 20.18 2.85
CA LYS A 249 12.99 20.90 2.23
C LYS A 249 12.36 20.11 1.08
N ALA A 250 13.14 19.33 0.34
CA ALA A 250 12.63 18.44 -0.69
C ALA A 250 11.84 17.27 -0.07
N GLY A 251 12.35 16.67 1.02
CA GLY A 251 11.65 15.63 1.77
C GLY A 251 10.29 16.09 2.30
N GLU A 252 10.23 17.26 2.94
CA GLU A 252 8.98 17.86 3.43
C GLU A 252 7.89 18.03 2.34
N ARG A 253 8.32 18.17 1.08
CA ARG A 253 7.44 18.38 -0.08
C ARG A 253 7.25 17.11 -0.91
N LEU A 254 7.79 15.99 -0.46
CA LEU A 254 7.76 14.74 -1.20
C LEU A 254 6.33 14.22 -1.29
N THR A 255 5.93 13.84 -2.51
CA THR A 255 4.63 13.25 -2.78
C THR A 255 4.63 11.78 -2.37
N PHE A 256 3.66 11.41 -1.53
CA PHE A 256 3.42 10.03 -1.11
C PHE A 256 2.38 9.37 -2.00
N GLN A 257 2.39 8.05 -2.05
CA GLN A 257 1.26 7.27 -2.54
C GLN A 257 0.01 7.62 -1.72
N GLU A 258 -1.15 7.66 -2.38
CA GLU A 258 -2.43 7.96 -1.73
C GLU A 258 -2.66 7.02 -0.54
N GLY A 259 -3.14 7.57 0.59
CA GLY A 259 -3.35 6.82 1.84
C GLY A 259 -2.09 6.54 2.68
N CYS A 260 -0.89 6.48 2.09
CA CYS A 260 0.35 6.10 2.81
C CYS A 260 0.69 7.04 3.97
N ARG A 261 0.73 8.35 3.69
CA ARG A 261 1.09 9.35 4.71
C ARG A 261 0.13 9.29 5.90
N ARG A 262 -1.17 9.21 5.61
CA ARG A 262 -2.22 9.11 6.63
C ARG A 262 -2.05 7.84 7.47
N PHE A 263 -1.82 6.69 6.82
CA PHE A 263 -1.57 5.43 7.50
C PHE A 263 -0.38 5.52 8.47
N LEU A 264 0.77 6.04 8.02
CA LEU A 264 1.96 6.18 8.86
C LEU A 264 1.72 7.14 10.04
N GLN A 265 1.06 8.26 9.79
CA GLN A 265 0.68 9.23 10.83
C GLN A 265 -0.24 8.59 11.88
N ASP A 266 -1.31 7.94 11.44
CA ASP A 266 -2.30 7.33 12.31
C ASP A 266 -1.67 6.20 13.13
N ILE A 267 -0.73 5.43 12.58
CA ILE A 267 0.05 4.45 13.36
C ILE A 267 0.89 5.12 14.43
N MET A 268 1.62 6.19 14.10
CA MET A 268 2.53 6.86 15.04
C MET A 268 1.78 7.57 16.18
N GLU A 269 0.63 8.16 15.86
CA GLU A 269 -0.26 8.84 16.81
C GLU A 269 -1.13 7.87 17.61
N SER A 270 -1.42 6.69 17.06
CA SER A 270 -2.24 5.71 17.74
C SER A 270 -1.59 5.31 19.08
N LYS A 271 -2.42 5.22 20.12
CA LYS A 271 -2.10 4.46 21.34
C LYS A 271 -2.23 2.95 21.10
N SER A 272 -2.16 2.52 19.83
CA SER A 272 -2.43 1.15 19.43
C SER A 272 -1.27 0.23 19.75
N SER A 273 -1.51 -1.06 19.54
CA SER A 273 -0.63 -2.17 19.78
C SER A 273 0.64 -2.25 18.89
N ILE A 274 0.92 -1.19 18.13
CA ILE A 274 2.07 -1.12 17.24
C ILE A 274 3.25 -0.55 18.01
N LYS A 275 4.28 -1.37 18.17
CA LYS A 275 5.46 -1.05 18.98
C LYS A 275 6.40 -0.12 18.20
N GLU A 276 6.71 -0.50 16.96
CA GLU A 276 7.73 0.15 16.15
C GLU A 276 7.38 0.10 14.66
N VAL A 277 7.80 1.14 13.93
CA VAL A 277 7.71 1.20 12.48
C VAL A 277 9.10 1.53 11.93
N HIS A 278 9.56 0.69 11.01
CA HIS A 278 10.90 0.74 10.43
C HIS A 278 10.83 0.94 8.93
N VAL A 279 11.57 1.91 8.42
CA VAL A 279 11.78 2.11 6.99
C VAL A 279 13.11 1.49 6.61
N LEU A 280 13.10 0.50 5.72
CA LEU A 280 14.31 -0.11 5.16
C LEU A 280 14.42 0.30 3.69
N SER A 281 15.37 1.16 3.34
CA SER A 281 15.46 1.75 1.99
C SER A 281 16.89 1.82 1.46
N TYR A 282 17.05 1.67 0.14
CA TYR A 282 18.32 1.91 -0.55
C TYR A 282 18.63 3.40 -0.74
N CYS A 283 17.69 4.29 -0.42
CA CYS A 283 17.84 5.74 -0.57
C CYS A 283 19.19 6.21 -0.03
N TRP A 284 19.84 7.07 -0.80
CA TRP A 284 21.16 7.62 -0.47
C TRP A 284 21.11 8.73 0.60
N SER A 285 19.94 9.08 1.12
CA SER A 285 19.79 10.11 2.15
C SER A 285 18.75 9.75 3.19
N GLY A 286 19.21 9.33 4.38
CA GLY A 286 18.33 9.19 5.53
C GLY A 286 17.69 10.51 5.98
N ASP A 287 18.35 11.65 5.77
CA ASP A 287 17.77 12.99 6.04
C ASP A 287 16.57 13.28 5.13
N LEU A 288 16.60 12.85 3.86
CA LEU A 288 15.46 12.99 2.95
C LEU A 288 14.25 12.19 3.46
N ILE A 289 14.47 10.92 3.81
CA ILE A 289 13.40 10.06 4.34
C ILE A 289 12.84 10.62 5.65
N LYS A 290 13.72 10.99 6.59
CA LYS A 290 13.31 11.54 7.90
C LYS A 290 12.48 12.81 7.75
N SER A 291 12.93 13.74 6.91
CA SER A 291 12.18 14.99 6.66
C SER A 291 10.85 14.76 5.93
N ALA A 292 10.76 13.76 5.04
CA ALA A 292 9.51 13.40 4.38
C ALA A 292 8.46 12.81 5.34
N LEU A 293 8.94 12.07 6.34
CA LEU A 293 8.13 11.36 7.32
C LEU A 293 7.87 12.16 8.60
N GLN A 294 8.57 13.27 8.82
CA GLN A 294 8.34 14.15 9.96
C GLN A 294 7.01 14.90 9.78
N SER A 295 6.07 14.64 10.69
CA SER A 295 4.87 15.47 10.89
C SER A 295 4.86 15.98 12.33
N GLY A 296 5.55 17.09 12.58
CA GLY A 296 5.63 17.71 13.90
C GLY A 296 6.63 17.06 14.87
N ASP A 297 6.68 17.58 16.10
CA ASP A 297 7.50 17.06 17.20
C ASP A 297 6.77 15.89 17.89
N GLU A 298 7.31 14.67 17.81
CA GLU A 298 7.63 13.82 19.00
C GLU A 298 7.81 12.32 18.72
N LYS A 299 7.54 11.78 17.52
CA LYS A 299 7.96 10.40 17.19
C LYS A 299 8.63 10.33 15.83
N VAL A 300 9.88 9.88 15.81
CA VAL A 300 10.64 9.70 14.57
C VAL A 300 10.58 8.22 14.20
N LEU A 301 10.17 7.92 12.96
CA LEU A 301 10.23 6.56 12.42
C LEU A 301 11.67 6.04 12.42
N ASN A 302 11.84 4.74 12.63
CA ASN A 302 13.16 4.13 12.59
C ASN A 302 13.62 3.99 11.14
N VAL A 303 14.43 4.93 10.66
CA VAL A 303 14.92 4.94 9.27
C VAL A 303 16.28 4.25 9.17
N HIS A 304 16.33 3.23 8.30
CA HIS A 304 17.53 2.48 7.94
C HIS A 304 17.77 2.66 6.45
N SER A 305 18.80 3.43 6.12
CA SER A 305 19.15 3.75 4.73
C SER A 305 20.64 4.01 4.59
N ASN A 306 21.07 4.30 3.38
CA ASN A 306 22.36 4.93 3.15
C ASN A 306 22.32 6.41 3.53
N ASP A 307 23.49 7.00 3.74
CA ASP A 307 23.61 8.41 4.12
C ASP A 307 24.74 9.10 3.35
N LEU A 308 24.46 10.25 2.75
CA LEU A 308 25.48 11.15 2.21
C LEU A 308 26.42 11.63 3.34
N VAL A 309 27.69 11.82 2.99
CA VAL A 309 28.68 12.42 3.88
C VAL A 309 28.70 13.93 3.66
N TYR A 310 28.66 14.70 4.75
CA TYR A 310 28.60 16.16 4.70
C TYR A 310 29.83 16.81 5.34
N GLU A 311 30.28 17.92 4.75
CA GLU A 311 31.19 18.88 5.35
C GLU A 311 30.52 20.26 5.33
N ASN A 312 30.40 20.92 6.48
CA ASN A 312 29.71 22.21 6.61
C ASN A 312 28.29 22.20 5.99
N SER A 313 27.54 21.11 6.19
CA SER A 313 26.19 20.89 5.63
C SER A 313 26.11 20.78 4.11
N ILE A 314 27.25 20.62 3.42
CA ILE A 314 27.34 20.37 1.98
C ILE A 314 27.84 18.95 1.75
N SER A 315 27.17 18.20 0.88
CA SER A 315 27.54 16.84 0.50
C SER A 315 28.92 16.82 -0.14
N THR A 316 29.80 15.94 0.34
CA THR A 316 31.12 15.71 -0.25
C THR A 316 31.04 14.85 -1.51
N GLY A 317 29.89 14.22 -1.78
CA GLY A 317 29.71 13.16 -2.78
C GLY A 317 30.05 11.77 -2.25
N GLY A 318 30.66 11.67 -1.06
CA GLY A 318 30.87 10.41 -0.36
C GLY A 318 29.59 9.86 0.27
N MET A 319 29.58 8.57 0.59
CA MET A 319 28.40 7.88 1.13
C MET A 319 28.76 6.86 2.19
N ILE A 320 27.99 6.83 3.27
CA ILE A 320 27.95 5.76 4.27
C ILE A 320 26.95 4.72 3.78
N ARG A 321 27.47 3.55 3.41
CA ARG A 321 26.73 2.48 2.75
C ARG A 321 26.29 1.44 3.77
N LYS A 322 25.04 1.52 4.21
CA LYS A 322 24.44 0.62 5.22
C LYS A 322 23.43 -0.34 4.61
N MET A 323 22.81 0.03 3.50
CA MET A 323 21.68 -0.68 2.91
C MET A 323 21.72 -0.59 1.38
N ASP A 324 22.56 -1.41 0.75
CA ASP A 324 22.74 -1.40 -0.71
C ASP A 324 22.23 -2.66 -1.40
N SER A 325 21.62 -3.57 -0.65
CA SER A 325 21.37 -4.91 -1.15
C SER A 325 20.22 -5.60 -0.45
N PRO A 326 19.56 -6.56 -1.13
CA PRO A 326 18.48 -7.34 -0.53
C PRO A 326 18.94 -8.05 0.75
N MET A 327 20.20 -8.47 0.79
CA MET A 327 20.82 -9.12 1.94
C MET A 327 21.04 -8.15 3.12
N ASP A 328 21.30 -6.87 2.83
CA ASP A 328 21.42 -5.85 3.87
C ASP A 328 20.06 -5.52 4.49
N LYS A 329 18.99 -5.43 3.66
CA LYS A 329 17.60 -5.32 4.15
C LYS A 329 17.25 -6.51 5.04
N LEU A 330 17.51 -7.74 4.58
CA LEU A 330 17.23 -8.96 5.35
C LEU A 330 18.02 -9.00 6.67
N ARG A 331 19.28 -8.58 6.67
CA ARG A 331 20.09 -8.51 7.90
C ARG A 331 19.49 -7.51 8.89
N ALA A 332 19.17 -6.30 8.43
CA ALA A 332 18.55 -5.27 9.27
C ALA A 332 17.22 -5.75 9.86
N PHE A 333 16.34 -6.33 9.04
CA PHE A 333 15.07 -6.92 9.46
C PHE A 333 15.27 -7.95 10.59
N ASN A 334 16.18 -8.90 10.40
CA ASN A 334 16.47 -9.94 11.38
C ASN A 334 17.07 -9.39 12.68
N ASP A 335 17.95 -8.40 12.58
CA ASP A 335 18.60 -7.79 13.75
C ASP A 335 17.59 -6.99 14.59
N ILE A 336 16.65 -6.29 13.95
CA ILE A 336 15.55 -5.56 14.61
C ILE A 336 14.65 -6.55 15.38
N ILE A 337 14.26 -7.66 14.74
CA ILE A 337 13.41 -8.68 15.38
C ILE A 337 14.12 -9.32 16.58
N LYS A 338 15.42 -9.63 16.47
CA LYS A 338 16.22 -10.21 17.56
C LYS A 338 16.41 -9.25 18.74
N CYS A 339 16.55 -7.96 18.47
CA CYS A 339 16.73 -6.93 19.49
C CYS A 339 15.44 -6.61 20.27
N SER A 340 14.27 -7.00 19.78
CA SER A 340 13.00 -6.85 20.51
C SER A 340 13.01 -7.75 21.76
N SER A 341 13.37 -7.15 22.90
CA SER A 341 13.74 -7.77 24.18
C SER A 341 12.64 -8.50 24.96
N ASN A 342 11.52 -8.86 24.34
CA ASN A 342 10.40 -9.51 25.01
C ASN A 342 10.50 -11.04 24.92
N SER A 343 10.02 -11.76 25.92
CA SER A 343 9.96 -13.24 25.93
C SER A 343 9.05 -13.82 24.84
N VAL A 344 8.33 -12.96 24.11
CA VAL A 344 7.39 -13.30 23.04
C VAL A 344 7.88 -12.70 21.72
N LYS A 345 7.97 -13.53 20.67
CA LYS A 345 8.35 -13.10 19.31
C LYS A 345 7.34 -12.03 18.83
N PRO A 346 7.81 -10.87 18.31
CA PRO A 346 6.90 -9.87 17.76
C PRO A 346 6.20 -10.36 16.50
N SER A 347 4.97 -9.90 16.28
CA SER A 347 4.27 -10.07 15.00
C SER A 347 4.85 -9.09 13.99
N THR A 348 5.08 -9.52 12.76
CA THR A 348 5.70 -8.65 11.75
C THR A 348 4.87 -8.52 10.49
N VAL A 349 4.77 -7.29 10.00
CA VAL A 349 4.24 -6.96 8.68
C VAL A 349 5.34 -6.28 7.88
N TYR A 350 5.63 -6.75 6.66
CA TYR A 350 6.53 -6.07 5.74
C TYR A 350 5.76 -5.58 4.52
N ILE A 351 5.97 -4.32 4.13
CA ILE A 351 5.31 -3.68 2.99
C ILE A 351 6.38 -3.24 1.99
N GLY A 352 6.33 -3.76 0.76
CA GLY A 352 7.30 -3.41 -0.28
C GLY A 352 6.79 -3.68 -1.69
N GLY A 353 7.54 -3.28 -2.69
CA GLY A 353 7.16 -3.44 -4.11
C GLY A 353 8.30 -3.87 -5.03
N SER A 354 9.51 -4.01 -4.49
CA SER A 354 10.72 -4.27 -5.27
C SER A 354 11.21 -5.71 -5.11
N VAL A 355 12.01 -6.17 -6.06
CA VAL A 355 12.74 -7.45 -5.96
C VAL A 355 13.64 -7.48 -4.71
N GLY A 356 14.19 -6.32 -4.32
CA GLY A 356 15.03 -6.22 -3.13
C GLY A 356 14.32 -6.44 -1.81
N ASP A 357 12.99 -6.43 -1.82
CA ASP A 357 12.17 -6.67 -0.63
C ASP A 357 11.79 -8.15 -0.45
N LEU A 358 11.99 -9.01 -1.46
CA LEU A 358 11.46 -10.38 -1.48
C LEU A 358 11.81 -11.19 -0.23
N LEU A 359 13.07 -11.14 0.22
CA LEU A 359 13.47 -11.90 1.40
C LEU A 359 12.77 -11.42 2.67
N CYS A 360 12.66 -10.10 2.85
CA CYS A 360 11.98 -9.55 4.02
C CYS A 360 10.47 -9.80 3.97
N LEU A 361 9.88 -9.73 2.78
CA LEU A 361 8.47 -10.07 2.53
C LEU A 361 8.16 -11.53 2.91
N LEU A 362 9.05 -12.47 2.56
CA LEU A 362 8.87 -13.89 2.88
C LEU A 362 9.11 -14.23 4.35
N GLU A 363 10.04 -13.52 5.02
CA GLU A 363 10.37 -13.74 6.44
C GLU A 363 9.40 -13.06 7.41
N ALA A 364 8.64 -12.06 6.96
CA ALA A 364 7.58 -11.46 7.75
C ALA A 364 6.41 -12.44 7.95
N ASP A 365 5.71 -12.32 9.09
CA ASP A 365 4.52 -13.13 9.32
C ASP A 365 3.43 -12.80 8.29
N ILE A 366 3.39 -11.55 7.82
CA ILE A 366 2.58 -11.07 6.69
C ILE A 366 3.43 -10.17 5.77
N GLY A 367 3.76 -10.68 4.58
CA GLY A 367 4.39 -9.90 3.51
C GLY A 367 3.33 -9.30 2.57
N ILE A 368 3.30 -7.98 2.44
CA ILE A 368 2.38 -7.23 1.58
C ILE A 368 3.14 -6.57 0.44
N VAL A 369 2.72 -6.87 -0.77
CA VAL A 369 3.24 -6.32 -2.02
C VAL A 369 2.32 -5.20 -2.50
N ILE A 370 2.86 -3.99 -2.61
CA ILE A 370 2.19 -2.84 -3.22
C ILE A 370 2.95 -2.40 -4.46
N GLY A 371 2.24 -2.09 -5.55
CA GLY A 371 2.87 -1.66 -6.80
C GLY A 371 3.67 -2.75 -7.51
N SER A 372 3.10 -3.96 -7.65
CA SER A 372 3.75 -5.16 -8.20
C SER A 372 4.45 -4.92 -9.55
N SER A 373 5.77 -4.84 -9.55
CA SER A 373 6.56 -4.79 -10.78
C SER A 373 6.56 -6.14 -11.51
N SER A 374 6.64 -6.12 -12.84
CA SER A 374 6.71 -7.36 -13.65
C SER A 374 7.91 -8.23 -13.30
N SER A 375 9.06 -7.60 -12.98
CA SER A 375 10.27 -8.31 -12.52
C SER A 375 10.06 -9.00 -11.17
N LEU A 376 9.41 -8.34 -10.21
CA LEU A 376 9.09 -8.94 -8.91
C LEU A 376 8.23 -10.19 -9.09
N MET A 377 7.15 -10.08 -9.86
CA MET A 377 6.22 -11.19 -10.08
C MET A 377 6.89 -12.35 -10.81
N ARG A 378 7.63 -12.06 -11.89
CA ARG A 378 8.32 -13.10 -12.68
C ARG A 378 9.39 -13.82 -11.85
N LEU A 379 10.19 -13.08 -11.08
CA LEU A 379 11.22 -13.65 -10.25
C LEU A 379 10.61 -14.46 -9.10
N GLY A 380 9.60 -13.91 -8.41
CA GLY A 380 8.95 -14.60 -7.30
C GLY A 380 8.28 -15.90 -7.75
N ASN A 381 7.50 -15.88 -8.83
CA ASN A 381 6.85 -17.08 -9.37
C ASN A 381 7.88 -18.16 -9.73
N ARG A 382 9.03 -17.76 -10.28
CA ARG A 382 10.11 -18.69 -10.62
C ARG A 382 10.64 -19.46 -9.41
N PHE A 383 10.65 -18.84 -8.24
CA PHE A 383 11.10 -19.48 -6.99
C PHE A 383 9.94 -20.05 -6.16
N GLY A 384 8.75 -20.22 -6.75
CA GLY A 384 7.59 -20.84 -6.10
C GLY A 384 6.83 -19.93 -5.15
N ILE A 385 6.97 -18.60 -5.28
CA ILE A 385 6.18 -17.61 -4.53
C ILE A 385 4.83 -17.43 -5.22
N SER A 386 3.76 -17.52 -4.45
CA SER A 386 2.40 -17.22 -4.86
C SER A 386 2.01 -15.81 -4.43
N PHE A 387 1.52 -15.02 -5.37
CA PHE A 387 1.00 -13.68 -5.12
C PHE A 387 -0.52 -13.74 -5.12
N VAL A 388 -1.14 -13.45 -3.97
CA VAL A 388 -2.59 -13.57 -3.77
C VAL A 388 -3.15 -12.21 -3.35
N PRO A 389 -4.29 -11.75 -3.90
CA PRO A 389 -4.94 -10.54 -3.41
C PRO A 389 -5.19 -10.59 -1.90
N LEU A 390 -4.91 -9.48 -1.20
CA LEU A 390 -4.93 -9.43 0.26
C LEU A 390 -6.25 -9.93 0.84
N PHE A 391 -7.39 -9.40 0.39
CA PHE A 391 -8.70 -9.76 0.94
C PHE A 391 -9.03 -11.28 0.85
N PRO A 392 -9.01 -11.93 -0.34
CA PRO A 392 -9.21 -13.38 -0.45
C PRO A 392 -8.20 -14.20 0.37
N GLY A 393 -6.93 -13.79 0.36
CA GLY A 393 -5.88 -14.46 1.10
C GLY A 393 -6.08 -14.40 2.62
N LEU A 394 -6.56 -13.26 3.13
CA LEU A 394 -6.95 -13.08 4.53
C LEU A 394 -8.16 -13.93 4.91
N VAL A 395 -9.14 -14.08 4.03
CA VAL A 395 -10.29 -14.97 4.28
C VAL A 395 -9.84 -16.42 4.43
N THR A 396 -8.91 -16.88 3.59
CA THR A 396 -8.31 -18.22 3.74
C THR A 396 -7.58 -18.36 5.07
N LYS A 397 -6.71 -17.41 5.42
CA LYS A 397 -6.02 -17.42 6.73
C LYS A 397 -6.97 -17.39 7.92
N HIS A 398 -8.09 -16.66 7.80
CA HIS A 398 -9.09 -16.61 8.86
C HIS A 398 -9.80 -17.95 9.06
N LYS A 399 -10.09 -18.68 7.97
CA LYS A 399 -10.63 -20.05 8.04
C LYS A 399 -9.61 -20.99 8.70
N GLU A 400 -8.34 -20.91 8.32
CA GLU A 400 -7.26 -21.68 8.94
C GLU A 400 -7.12 -21.41 10.45
N LEU A 401 -7.26 -20.14 10.88
CA LEU A 401 -7.28 -19.79 12.30
C LEU A 401 -8.43 -20.48 13.03
N ALA A 402 -9.63 -20.50 12.44
CA ALA A 402 -10.79 -21.13 13.05
C ALA A 402 -10.60 -22.66 13.22
N GLU A 403 -9.85 -23.29 12.32
CA GLU A 403 -9.57 -24.73 12.35
C GLU A 403 -8.39 -25.09 13.26
N THR A 404 -7.30 -24.31 13.21
CA THR A 404 -6.01 -24.66 13.84
C THR A 404 -5.73 -23.90 15.14
N GLY A 405 -6.44 -22.80 15.39
CA GLY A 405 -6.22 -21.90 16.53
C GLY A 405 -4.91 -21.10 16.48
N SER A 406 -4.14 -21.16 15.39
CA SER A 406 -2.86 -20.46 15.24
C SER A 406 -2.79 -19.70 13.91
N LEU A 407 -2.31 -18.46 13.96
CA LEU A 407 -2.22 -17.57 12.79
C LEU A 407 -0.85 -17.57 12.10
N ILE A 408 0.19 -17.89 12.87
CA ILE A 408 1.58 -17.69 12.49
C ILE A 408 2.20 -19.06 12.24
N HIS A 409 2.57 -19.33 10.99
CA HIS A 409 3.37 -20.49 10.65
C HIS A 409 4.83 -20.25 11.04
N LYS A 410 5.53 -21.31 11.44
CA LYS A 410 6.97 -21.23 11.72
C LYS A 410 7.75 -21.38 10.41
N GLY A 411 8.34 -20.28 9.93
CA GLY A 411 9.19 -20.24 8.74
C GLY A 411 8.62 -19.37 7.62
N PRO A 412 9.38 -19.18 6.53
CA PRO A 412 8.96 -18.32 5.43
C PRO A 412 7.71 -18.87 4.74
N SER A 413 6.73 -17.99 4.52
CA SER A 413 5.52 -18.29 3.75
C SER A 413 5.85 -18.23 2.27
N ASN A 414 5.36 -19.18 1.47
CA ASN A 414 5.43 -19.05 0.01
C ASN A 414 4.33 -18.14 -0.56
N VAL A 415 3.45 -17.60 0.28
CA VAL A 415 2.37 -16.69 -0.11
C VAL A 415 2.70 -15.26 0.30
N LEU A 416 2.64 -14.35 -0.66
CA LEU A 416 2.70 -12.90 -0.47
C LEU A 416 1.37 -12.26 -0.87
N TYR A 417 0.95 -11.23 -0.14
CA TYR A 417 -0.35 -10.59 -0.35
C TYR A 417 -0.22 -9.34 -1.22
N THR A 418 -0.92 -9.28 -2.34
CA THR A 418 -0.91 -8.08 -3.20
C THR A 418 -2.04 -7.13 -2.84
N VAL A 419 -1.75 -5.84 -2.85
CA VAL A 419 -2.73 -4.75 -2.71
C VAL A 419 -2.62 -3.76 -3.87
N SER A 420 -3.71 -3.05 -4.14
CA SER A 420 -3.78 -2.01 -5.16
C SER A 420 -3.44 -0.63 -4.61
N ASN A 421 -3.67 -0.40 -3.32
CA ASN A 421 -3.46 0.88 -2.64
C ASN A 421 -3.20 0.69 -1.13
N TRP A 422 -2.88 1.79 -0.47
CA TRP A 422 -2.67 1.80 0.98
C TRP A 422 -3.94 1.69 1.80
N ASP A 423 -5.12 1.95 1.25
CA ASP A 423 -6.39 1.82 1.98
C ASP A 423 -6.66 0.35 2.34
N GLU A 424 -6.29 -0.60 1.48
CA GLU A 424 -6.36 -2.03 1.80
C GLU A 424 -5.44 -2.41 2.98
N ILE A 425 -4.21 -1.86 3.00
CA ILE A 425 -3.26 -2.05 4.10
C ILE A 425 -3.80 -1.42 5.38
N TYR A 426 -4.36 -0.22 5.26
CA TYR A 426 -4.92 0.52 6.38
C TYR A 426 -6.10 -0.26 7.00
N ALA A 427 -7.05 -0.70 6.18
CA ALA A 427 -8.16 -1.54 6.61
C ALA A 427 -7.68 -2.85 7.27
N PHE A 428 -6.65 -3.48 6.72
CA PHE A 428 -6.10 -4.72 7.30
C PHE A 428 -5.43 -4.51 8.67
N VAL A 429 -4.53 -3.53 8.77
CA VAL A 429 -3.68 -3.36 9.95
C VAL A 429 -4.44 -2.68 11.10
N LEU A 430 -5.17 -1.60 10.80
CA LEU A 430 -5.84 -0.78 11.81
C LEU A 430 -7.36 -0.98 11.85
N GLY A 431 -7.97 -1.56 10.81
CA GLY A 431 -9.41 -1.77 10.76
C GLY A 431 -10.12 -0.42 10.74
N GLN A 432 -9.77 0.44 9.79
CA GLN A 432 -10.38 1.75 9.59
C GLN A 432 -10.61 2.02 8.12
#